data_AF-A0A6S8EEQ8-F1
#
_entry.id   AF-A0A6S8EEQ8-F1
#
_cell.length_a   1.000
_cell.length_b   1.000
_cell.length_c   1.000
_cell.angle_alpha   90.00
_cell.angle_beta   90.00
_cell.angle_gamma   90.00
#
_symmetry.space_group_name_H-M   'P 1'
#
loop_
_entity.id
_entity.type
_entity.pdbx_description
1 polymer ?
#
loop_
_entity_poly.entity_id
_entity_poly.type
_entity_poly.pdbx_seq_one_letter_code
_entity_poly.pdbx_strand_id
1 'polypeptide(L)'
;ALSQYFHFNVSEAGASQEDERILEFLRTYSSQGENRGYITWFLDNRPERRYDNDYSAPGEIKNVLSQYDFIGLAERADESLVILKLILGLEFKDILRVGNSKTADHPPPCLHTVFVRPQKSARITSFMEAEAQNKKSYYDQLLWNAVNQSLDTTIKAIGPVRFYRELEIYRALLINASHFCANRKDTFNDCYFKDNGCGIHCMQKFVDSDQYKEVTSTVALY
;
A
#
# COMPACT_ATOMS: atom_id res chain seq x y z
N ALA A 1 6.59 5.60 -10.77
CA ALA A 1 6.52 5.88 -12.22
C ALA A 1 5.13 5.61 -12.83
N LEU A 2 4.67 4.36 -13.01
CA LEU A 2 3.39 4.12 -13.69
C LEU A 2 2.17 4.70 -12.94
N SER A 3 2.08 4.48 -11.63
CA SER A 3 1.03 5.08 -10.80
C SER A 3 1.03 6.60 -10.85
N GLN A 4 2.22 7.21 -10.87
CA GLN A 4 2.43 8.65 -10.98
C GLN A 4 1.91 9.19 -12.31
N TYR A 5 2.17 8.50 -13.44
CA TYR A 5 1.63 8.90 -14.74
C TYR A 5 0.10 8.90 -14.73
N PHE A 6 -0.51 7.81 -14.25
CA PHE A 6 -1.97 7.73 -14.22
C PHE A 6 -2.59 8.74 -13.26
N HIS A 7 -1.96 9.01 -12.11
CA HIS A 7 -2.43 10.02 -11.19
C HIS A 7 -2.29 11.43 -11.80
N PHE A 8 -1.07 11.91 -12.02
CA PHE A 8 -0.83 13.32 -12.39
C PHE A 8 -1.07 13.62 -13.87
N ASN A 9 -0.68 12.73 -14.78
CA ASN A 9 -0.81 13.01 -16.21
C ASN A 9 -2.22 12.68 -16.69
N VAL A 10 -2.74 11.49 -16.37
CA VAL A 10 -4.05 11.06 -16.90
C VAL A 10 -5.19 11.66 -16.07
N SER A 11 -5.25 11.39 -14.77
CA SER A 11 -6.39 11.82 -13.94
C SER A 11 -6.41 13.33 -13.68
N GLU A 12 -5.25 13.98 -13.47
CA GLU A 12 -5.23 15.43 -13.21
C GLU A 12 -5.13 16.28 -14.49
N ALA A 13 -4.26 15.90 -15.43
CA ALA A 13 -3.98 16.68 -16.64
C ALA A 13 -4.70 16.20 -17.91
N GLY A 14 -5.51 15.13 -17.83
CA GLY A 14 -6.27 14.61 -18.98
C GLY A 14 -5.41 14.01 -20.10
N ALA A 15 -4.19 13.56 -19.80
CA ALA A 15 -3.29 12.97 -20.78
C ALA A 15 -3.81 11.64 -21.34
N SER A 16 -3.31 11.28 -22.53
CA SER A 16 -3.64 10.02 -23.21
C SER A 16 -3.15 8.79 -22.44
N GLN A 17 -3.89 7.69 -22.58
CA GLN A 17 -3.51 6.35 -22.07
C GLN A 17 -2.83 5.49 -23.15
N GLU A 18 -2.47 6.07 -24.28
CA GLU A 18 -1.72 5.37 -25.34
C GLU A 18 -0.35 4.90 -24.83
N ASP A 19 0.02 3.68 -25.23
CA ASP A 19 1.29 3.04 -24.87
C ASP A 19 2.50 3.93 -25.13
N GLU A 20 2.54 4.60 -26.28
CA GLU A 20 3.64 5.47 -26.69
C GLU A 20 3.91 6.57 -25.65
N ARG A 21 2.84 7.22 -25.16
CA ARG A 21 2.94 8.29 -24.16
C ARG A 21 3.35 7.77 -22.79
N ILE A 22 2.80 6.62 -22.40
CA ILE A 22 3.17 5.97 -21.14
C ILE A 22 4.65 5.56 -21.20
N LEU A 23 5.10 4.92 -22.27
CA LEU A 23 6.49 4.48 -22.43
C LEU A 23 7.46 5.66 -22.53
N GLU A 24 7.08 6.75 -23.21
CA GLU A 24 7.86 8.00 -23.25
C GLU A 24 8.07 8.57 -21.84
N PHE A 25 7.00 8.65 -21.06
CA PHE A 25 7.08 9.08 -19.66
C PHE A 25 7.97 8.15 -18.83
N LEU A 26 7.76 6.83 -18.91
CA LEU A 26 8.53 5.85 -18.14
C LEU A 26 10.03 5.90 -18.48
N ARG A 27 10.39 6.04 -19.76
CA ARG A 27 11.79 6.19 -20.19
C ARG A 27 12.42 7.47 -19.65
N THR A 28 11.68 8.58 -19.71
CA THR A 28 12.14 9.87 -19.18
C THR A 28 12.34 9.81 -17.68
N TYR A 29 11.39 9.21 -16.96
CA TYR A 29 11.46 9.02 -15.52
C TYR A 29 12.66 8.13 -15.12
N SER A 30 12.90 7.03 -15.85
CA SER A 30 14.06 6.16 -15.62
C SER A 30 15.40 6.85 -15.93
N SER A 31 15.47 7.68 -16.98
CA SER A 31 16.72 8.34 -17.39
C SER A 31 17.15 9.47 -16.45
N GLN A 32 16.20 10.16 -15.81
CA GLN A 32 16.48 11.21 -14.83
C GLN A 32 17.04 10.69 -13.50
N GLY A 33 17.11 9.36 -13.32
CA GLY A 33 17.56 8.77 -12.06
C GLY A 33 16.55 8.97 -10.92
N GLU A 34 15.34 9.44 -11.23
CA GLU A 34 14.21 9.49 -10.29
C GLU A 34 13.63 8.10 -10.02
N ASN A 35 14.02 7.11 -10.82
CA ASN A 35 13.81 5.69 -10.55
C ASN A 35 14.93 5.11 -9.65
N ARG A 36 15.40 5.88 -8.66
CA ARG A 36 16.13 5.28 -7.54
C ARG A 36 15.08 4.66 -6.64
N GLY A 37 15.05 3.34 -6.62
CA GLY A 37 14.37 2.58 -5.56
C GLY A 37 14.64 3.19 -4.20
N TYR A 38 13.66 3.20 -3.30
CA TYR A 38 13.81 3.81 -1.98
C TYR A 38 15.04 3.26 -1.24
N ILE A 39 15.29 1.96 -1.39
CA ILE A 39 16.48 1.31 -0.84
C ILE A 39 17.71 1.75 -1.60
N THR A 40 17.71 1.75 -2.94
CA THR A 40 18.85 2.25 -3.71
C THR A 40 19.24 3.68 -3.31
N TRP A 41 18.27 4.58 -3.12
CA TRP A 41 18.53 5.93 -2.61
C TRP A 41 19.06 5.93 -1.18
N PHE A 42 18.43 5.18 -0.27
CA PHE A 42 18.84 5.11 1.13
C PHE A 42 20.26 4.57 1.26
N LEU A 43 20.57 3.52 0.52
CA LEU A 43 21.90 2.99 0.42
C LEU A 43 22.84 4.07 -0.18
N ASP A 44 22.47 4.72 -1.29
CA ASP A 44 23.30 5.69 -2.04
C ASP A 44 23.79 6.87 -1.21
N ASN A 45 23.03 7.25 -0.19
CA ASN A 45 23.32 8.41 0.65
C ASN A 45 24.00 8.06 1.98
N ARG A 46 24.43 6.82 2.21
CA ARG A 46 25.21 6.48 3.41
C ARG A 46 26.67 6.97 3.29
N PRO A 47 27.16 7.81 4.21
CA PRO A 47 28.52 8.37 4.15
C PRO A 47 29.62 7.30 4.26
N GLU A 48 29.31 6.15 4.87
CA GLU A 48 30.22 5.01 5.07
C GLU A 48 30.53 4.24 3.78
N ARG A 49 29.82 4.50 2.67
CA ARG A 49 30.00 3.83 1.37
C ARG A 49 31.37 4.01 0.72
N ARG A 50 32.24 4.87 1.23
CA ARG A 50 33.49 5.22 0.55
C ARG A 50 34.63 4.23 0.71
N TYR A 51 34.55 3.23 1.59
CA TYR A 51 35.75 2.43 1.93
C TYR A 51 35.60 0.91 2.00
N ASP A 52 34.40 0.34 1.95
CA ASP A 52 34.25 -1.12 2.15
C ASP A 52 33.90 -1.86 0.86
N ASN A 53 34.79 -2.78 0.44
CA ASN A 53 34.66 -3.58 -0.77
C ASN A 53 33.77 -4.83 -0.60
N ASP A 54 33.23 -5.08 0.59
CA ASP A 54 32.42 -6.28 0.92
C ASP A 54 30.90 -6.03 0.90
N TYR A 55 30.47 -5.07 0.07
CA TYR A 55 29.06 -4.66 0.01
C TYR A 55 28.23 -5.65 -0.82
N SER A 56 27.35 -6.41 -0.16
CA SER A 56 26.43 -7.33 -0.82
C SER A 56 24.97 -6.96 -0.54
N ALA A 57 24.12 -7.01 -1.57
CA ALA A 57 22.68 -6.77 -1.45
C ALA A 57 22.00 -7.61 -0.35
N PRO A 58 22.33 -8.90 -0.16
CA PRO A 58 21.77 -9.70 0.93
C PRO A 58 22.14 -9.17 2.32
N GLY A 59 23.35 -8.67 2.52
CA GLY A 59 23.81 -8.13 3.80
C GLY A 59 23.01 -6.89 4.22
N GLU A 60 22.78 -5.97 3.29
CA GLU A 60 21.97 -4.77 3.55
C GLU A 60 20.51 -5.08 3.80
N ILE A 61 19.93 -6.03 3.07
CA ILE A 61 18.55 -6.42 3.28
C ILE A 61 18.41 -7.07 4.64
N LYS A 62 19.35 -7.93 5.05
CA LYS A 62 19.39 -8.47 6.40
C LYS A 62 19.49 -7.36 7.45
N ASN A 63 20.29 -6.33 7.22
CA ASN A 63 20.40 -5.18 8.10
C ASN A 63 19.06 -4.43 8.23
N VAL A 64 18.42 -4.08 7.10
CA VAL A 64 17.08 -3.47 7.09
C VAL A 64 16.09 -4.32 7.87
N LEU A 65 15.98 -5.62 7.55
CA LEU A 65 15.06 -6.52 8.22
C LEU A 65 15.33 -6.65 9.73
N SER A 66 16.58 -6.52 10.16
CA SER A 66 16.93 -6.61 11.60
C SER A 66 16.60 -5.37 12.41
N GLN A 67 16.30 -4.24 11.75
CA GLN A 67 16.00 -2.96 12.42
C GLN A 67 14.52 -2.74 12.71
N TYR A 68 13.64 -3.58 12.14
CA TYR A 68 12.19 -3.45 12.29
C TYR A 68 11.60 -4.72 12.89
N ASP A 69 10.72 -4.57 13.87
CA ASP A 69 9.97 -5.68 14.45
C ASP A 69 8.93 -6.24 13.47
N PHE A 70 8.46 -5.40 12.54
CA PHE A 70 7.49 -5.77 11.51
C PHE A 70 7.62 -4.86 10.28
N ILE A 71 7.50 -5.45 9.09
CA ILE A 71 7.41 -4.74 7.81
C ILE A 71 6.22 -5.31 7.04
N GLY A 72 5.27 -4.45 6.69
CA GLY A 72 4.12 -4.80 5.86
C GLY A 72 4.36 -4.54 4.37
N LEU A 73 3.53 -5.15 3.51
CA LEU A 73 3.49 -4.88 2.07
C LEU A 73 2.18 -4.20 1.68
N ALA A 74 2.25 -3.22 0.78
CA ALA A 74 1.07 -2.51 0.31
C ALA A 74 0.14 -3.42 -0.50
N GLU A 75 0.71 -4.35 -1.29
CA GLU A 75 -0.05 -5.35 -2.06
C GLU A 75 -0.75 -6.38 -1.15
N ARG A 76 -0.26 -6.52 0.09
CA ARG A 76 -0.80 -7.40 1.13
C ARG A 76 -1.22 -6.57 2.35
N ALA A 77 -1.75 -5.37 2.14
CA ALA A 77 -2.03 -4.42 3.21
C ALA A 77 -2.98 -5.00 4.26
N ASP A 78 -4.04 -5.71 3.83
CA ASP A 78 -5.02 -6.30 4.75
C ASP A 78 -4.39 -7.41 5.60
N GLU A 79 -3.59 -8.29 4.98
CA GLU A 79 -2.84 -9.33 5.70
C GLU A 79 -1.84 -8.72 6.68
N SER A 80 -1.13 -7.67 6.24
CA SER A 80 -0.14 -6.97 7.06
C SER A 80 -0.77 -6.34 8.31
N LEU A 81 -1.94 -5.71 8.17
CA LEU A 81 -2.68 -5.10 9.28
C LEU A 81 -3.22 -6.16 10.25
N VAL A 82 -3.72 -7.28 9.75
CA VAL A 82 -4.19 -8.39 10.60
C VAL A 82 -3.02 -9.05 11.35
N ILE A 83 -1.87 -9.23 10.71
CA ILE A 83 -0.65 -9.69 11.40
C ILE A 83 -0.27 -8.71 12.51
N LEU A 84 -0.24 -7.41 12.21
CA LEU A 84 0.10 -6.37 13.19
C LEU A 84 -0.85 -6.40 14.40
N LYS A 85 -2.16 -6.53 14.15
CA LYS A 85 -3.18 -6.73 15.19
C LYS A 85 -2.86 -7.92 16.08
N LEU A 86 -2.51 -9.06 15.48
CA LEU A 86 -2.27 -10.30 16.22
C LEU A 86 -0.97 -10.28 17.01
N ILE A 87 0.09 -9.65 16.49
CA ILE A 87 1.37 -9.50 17.18
C ILE A 87 1.26 -8.53 18.36
N LEU A 88 0.58 -7.39 18.17
CA LEU A 88 0.49 -6.34 19.18
C LEU A 88 -0.72 -6.47 20.11
N GLY A 89 -1.61 -7.44 19.88
CA GLY A 89 -2.83 -7.63 20.67
C GLY A 89 -3.86 -6.52 20.50
N LEU A 90 -3.95 -5.94 19.30
CA LEU A 90 -4.90 -4.86 18.99
C LEU A 90 -6.32 -5.39 18.77
N GLU A 91 -7.28 -4.47 18.80
CA GLU A 91 -8.66 -4.70 18.37
C GLU A 91 -8.82 -4.38 16.88
N PHE A 92 -9.93 -4.81 16.25
CA PHE A 92 -10.17 -4.50 14.84
C PHE A 92 -10.35 -3.00 14.59
N LYS A 93 -10.98 -2.27 15.51
CA LYS A 93 -11.13 -0.80 15.44
C LYS A 93 -9.80 -0.06 15.30
N ASP A 94 -8.70 -0.62 15.79
CA ASP A 94 -7.38 0.02 15.75
C ASP A 94 -6.70 -0.09 14.37
N ILE A 95 -7.11 -1.07 13.55
CA ILE A 95 -6.54 -1.33 12.22
C ILE A 95 -7.52 -1.08 11.08
N LEU A 96 -8.78 -0.78 11.38
CA LEU A 96 -9.80 -0.52 10.37
C LEU A 96 -9.55 0.80 9.64
N ARG A 97 -9.85 0.78 8.34
CA ARG A 97 -9.69 1.92 7.45
C ARG A 97 -10.90 2.05 6.53
N VAL A 98 -11.17 3.27 6.10
CA VAL A 98 -12.10 3.56 5.01
C VAL A 98 -11.36 4.21 3.85
N GLY A 99 -11.65 3.78 2.62
CA GLY A 99 -11.14 4.45 1.43
C GLY A 99 -11.67 5.88 1.36
N ASN A 100 -10.89 6.82 0.83
CA ASN A 100 -11.28 8.23 0.71
C ASN A 100 -12.60 8.39 -0.06
N SER A 101 -13.56 9.19 0.44
CA SER A 101 -14.88 9.35 -0.19
C SER A 101 -14.83 10.18 -1.49
N LYS A 102 -13.67 10.79 -1.78
CA LYS A 102 -13.37 11.51 -3.02
C LYS A 102 -13.52 10.67 -4.30
N THR A 103 -13.73 9.36 -4.19
CA THR A 103 -13.92 8.46 -5.35
C THR A 103 -15.36 8.34 -5.84
N ALA A 104 -16.36 8.89 -5.15
CA ALA A 104 -17.76 8.65 -5.51
C ALA A 104 -18.45 9.78 -6.29
N ASP A 105 -18.57 11.03 -5.77
CA ASP A 105 -19.51 11.97 -6.41
C ASP A 105 -19.16 13.46 -6.41
N HIS A 106 -18.11 13.90 -5.71
CA HIS A 106 -17.75 15.33 -5.67
C HIS A 106 -16.24 15.50 -5.76
N PRO A 107 -15.67 15.63 -6.97
CA PRO A 107 -14.31 16.12 -7.10
C PRO A 107 -14.22 17.49 -6.39
N PRO A 108 -13.12 17.80 -5.69
CA PRO A 108 -12.88 19.18 -5.29
C PRO A 108 -13.02 20.08 -6.53
N PRO A 109 -13.50 21.34 -6.39
CA PRO A 109 -13.76 22.23 -7.53
C PRO A 109 -12.54 22.54 -8.42
N CYS A 110 -11.37 21.97 -8.10
CA CYS A 110 -10.12 22.14 -8.82
C CYS A 110 -9.61 20.87 -9.54
N LEU A 111 -10.30 19.72 -9.50
CA LEU A 111 -9.73 18.51 -10.12
C LEU A 111 -10.79 17.48 -10.56
N HIS A 112 -11.03 17.42 -11.87
CA HIS A 112 -11.77 16.33 -12.52
C HIS A 112 -10.96 15.02 -12.48
N THR A 113 -10.75 14.44 -11.30
CA THR A 113 -10.09 13.13 -11.19
C THR A 113 -11.02 12.04 -11.71
N VAL A 114 -10.88 11.68 -12.97
CA VAL A 114 -11.46 10.44 -13.50
C VAL A 114 -10.66 9.28 -12.91
N PHE A 115 -11.32 8.36 -12.23
CA PHE A 115 -10.70 7.10 -11.85
C PHE A 115 -10.40 6.31 -13.12
N VAL A 116 -9.14 6.36 -13.54
CA VAL A 116 -8.68 5.60 -14.69
C VAL A 116 -8.10 4.29 -14.19
N ARG A 117 -8.74 3.18 -14.55
CA ARG A 117 -8.14 1.86 -14.34
C ARG A 117 -7.01 1.71 -15.37
N PRO A 118 -5.74 1.67 -14.95
CA PRO A 118 -4.64 1.56 -15.89
C PRO A 118 -4.74 0.23 -16.65
N GLN A 119 -5.01 0.29 -17.95
CA GLN A 119 -4.88 -0.88 -18.81
C GLN A 119 -3.41 -1.07 -19.12
N LYS A 120 -2.82 -2.13 -18.57
CA LYS A 120 -1.44 -2.51 -18.90
C LYS A 120 -1.48 -3.32 -20.20
N SER A 121 -1.07 -2.70 -21.30
CA SER A 121 -0.79 -3.46 -22.51
C SER A 121 0.38 -4.43 -22.28
N ALA A 122 0.52 -5.41 -23.19
CA ALA A 122 1.67 -6.29 -23.20
C ALA A 122 2.99 -5.49 -23.33
N ARG A 123 3.00 -4.39 -24.11
CA ARG A 123 4.18 -3.56 -24.32
C ARG A 123 4.64 -2.84 -23.06
N ILE A 124 3.71 -2.23 -22.31
CA ILE A 124 4.02 -1.58 -21.03
C ILE A 124 4.53 -2.62 -20.03
N THR A 125 3.87 -3.79 -19.96
CA THR A 125 4.28 -4.88 -19.07
C THR A 125 5.70 -5.34 -19.38
N SER A 126 6.02 -5.64 -20.65
CA SER A 126 7.37 -6.06 -21.04
C SER A 126 8.43 -5.00 -20.78
N PHE A 127 8.12 -3.71 -20.96
CA PHE A 127 9.03 -2.64 -20.58
C PHE A 127 9.30 -2.63 -19.07
N MET A 128 8.25 -2.74 -18.25
CA MET A 128 8.38 -2.77 -16.79
C MET A 128 9.17 -3.99 -16.31
N GLU A 129 8.98 -5.16 -16.92
CA GLU A 129 9.74 -6.38 -16.61
C GLU A 129 11.23 -6.22 -16.96
N ALA A 130 11.53 -5.63 -18.11
CA ALA A 130 12.91 -5.33 -18.50
C ALA A 130 13.58 -4.33 -17.54
N GLU A 131 12.86 -3.27 -17.14
CA GLU A 131 13.34 -2.31 -16.13
C GLU A 131 13.48 -2.94 -14.74
N ALA A 132 12.63 -3.90 -14.39
CA ALA A 132 12.75 -4.67 -13.16
C ALA A 132 14.03 -5.51 -13.16
N GLN A 133 14.45 -6.05 -14.30
CA GLN A 133 15.71 -6.79 -14.40
C GLN A 133 16.97 -5.91 -14.30
N ASN A 134 16.81 -4.58 -14.32
CA ASN A 134 17.93 -3.66 -14.12
C ASN A 134 18.47 -3.75 -12.69
N LYS A 135 19.80 -3.67 -12.51
CA LYS A 135 20.51 -3.76 -11.22
C LYS A 135 19.97 -2.77 -10.17
N LYS A 136 19.37 -1.65 -10.58
CA LYS A 136 18.79 -0.64 -9.67
C LYS A 136 17.53 -1.14 -8.96
N SER A 137 16.74 -2.00 -9.59
CA SER A 137 15.51 -2.59 -9.06
C SER A 137 15.77 -3.90 -8.30
N TYR A 138 16.98 -4.45 -8.43
CA TYR A 138 17.37 -5.70 -7.80
C TYR A 138 17.28 -5.65 -6.27
N TYR A 139 17.74 -4.55 -5.65
CA TYR A 139 17.68 -4.38 -4.19
C TYR A 139 16.24 -4.32 -3.68
N ASP A 140 15.38 -3.55 -4.35
CA ASP A 140 13.96 -3.45 -3.99
C ASP A 140 13.25 -4.79 -4.16
N GLN A 141 13.54 -5.55 -5.23
CA GLN A 141 12.97 -6.88 -5.43
C GLN A 141 13.42 -7.88 -4.37
N LEU A 142 14.71 -7.88 -4.04
CA LEU A 142 15.20 -8.76 -2.99
C LEU A 142 14.57 -8.39 -1.63
N LEU A 143 14.43 -7.09 -1.31
CA LEU A 143 13.75 -6.67 -0.08
C LEU A 143 12.29 -7.08 -0.11
N TRP A 144 11.57 -6.80 -1.21
CA TRP A 144 10.17 -7.18 -1.37
C TRP A 144 9.97 -8.69 -1.19
N ASN A 145 10.81 -9.51 -1.84
CA ASN A 145 10.77 -10.97 -1.70
C ASN A 145 11.02 -11.41 -0.26
N ALA A 146 12.00 -10.82 0.41
CA ALA A 146 12.33 -11.15 1.79
C ALA A 146 11.22 -10.75 2.77
N VAL A 147 10.60 -9.58 2.58
CA VAL A 147 9.44 -9.13 3.36
C VAL A 147 8.23 -10.03 3.08
N ASN A 148 7.95 -10.35 1.81
CA ASN A 148 6.85 -11.24 1.44
C ASN A 148 6.99 -12.62 2.10
N GLN A 149 8.19 -13.20 2.07
CA GLN A 149 8.49 -14.47 2.74
C GLN A 149 8.39 -14.35 4.26
N SER A 150 8.77 -13.20 4.83
CA SER A 150 8.63 -12.93 6.27
C SER A 150 7.16 -12.90 6.71
N LEU A 151 6.27 -12.30 5.91
CA LEU A 151 4.82 -12.34 6.16
C LEU A 151 4.30 -13.77 6.16
N ASP A 152 4.67 -14.60 5.18
CA ASP A 152 4.22 -16.00 5.10
C ASP A 152 4.73 -16.83 6.29
N THR A 153 5.98 -16.60 6.69
CA THR A 153 6.57 -17.23 7.87
C THR A 153 5.82 -16.83 9.15
N THR A 154 5.43 -15.56 9.25
CA THR A 154 4.67 -15.02 10.37
C THR A 154 3.25 -15.59 10.42
N ILE A 155 2.56 -15.69 9.29
CA ILE A 155 1.24 -16.34 9.17
C ILE A 155 1.33 -17.79 9.65
N LYS A 156 2.37 -18.51 9.21
CA LYS A 156 2.61 -19.89 9.65
C LYS A 156 2.83 -19.98 11.17
N ALA A 157 3.59 -19.04 11.75
CA ALA A 157 3.86 -19.00 13.18
C ALA A 157 2.62 -18.64 14.02
N ILE A 158 1.78 -17.72 13.55
CA ILE A 158 0.48 -17.39 14.15
C ILE A 158 -0.48 -18.58 14.12
N GLY A 159 -0.37 -19.41 13.08
CA GLY A 159 -1.30 -20.50 12.78
C GLY A 159 -2.25 -20.09 11.66
N PRO A 160 -2.18 -20.73 10.46
CA PRO A 160 -2.96 -20.32 9.29
C PRO A 160 -4.47 -20.25 9.54
N VAL A 161 -5.03 -21.21 10.29
CA VAL A 161 -6.47 -21.24 10.62
C VAL A 161 -6.87 -19.98 11.40
N ARG A 162 -6.11 -19.63 12.45
CA ARG A 162 -6.36 -18.43 13.24
C ARG A 162 -6.22 -17.17 12.38
N PHE A 163 -5.16 -17.09 11.58
CA PHE A 163 -4.90 -15.93 10.74
C PHE A 163 -6.02 -15.69 9.71
N TYR A 164 -6.39 -16.71 8.92
CA TYR A 164 -7.40 -16.54 7.87
C TYR A 164 -8.79 -16.24 8.42
N ARG A 165 -9.13 -16.76 9.62
CA ARG A 165 -10.35 -16.37 10.33
C ARG A 165 -10.38 -14.88 10.66
N GLU A 166 -9.28 -14.35 11.22
CA GLU A 166 -9.17 -12.93 11.56
C GLU A 166 -9.16 -12.04 10.31
N LEU A 167 -8.56 -12.52 9.22
CA LEU A 167 -8.57 -11.84 7.92
C LEU A 167 -9.98 -11.77 7.32
N GLU A 168 -10.77 -12.83 7.45
CA GLU A 168 -12.16 -12.86 6.99
C GLU A 168 -13.02 -11.85 7.76
N ILE A 169 -12.91 -11.83 9.10
CA ILE A 169 -13.57 -10.83 9.95
C ILE A 169 -13.18 -9.42 9.53
N TYR A 170 -11.87 -9.16 9.40
CA TYR A 170 -11.36 -7.86 9.02
C TYR A 170 -11.94 -7.39 7.67
N ARG A 171 -11.98 -8.27 6.67
CA ARG A 171 -12.55 -7.96 5.35
C ARG A 171 -14.06 -7.68 5.41
N ALA A 172 -14.81 -8.46 6.20
CA ALA A 172 -16.23 -8.20 6.41
C ALA A 172 -16.47 -6.81 7.06
N LEU A 173 -15.66 -6.48 8.08
CA LEU A 173 -15.70 -5.16 8.71
C LEU A 173 -15.33 -4.03 7.74
N LEU A 174 -14.36 -4.22 6.85
CA LEU A 174 -14.01 -3.22 5.83
C LEU A 174 -15.16 -2.95 4.86
N ILE A 175 -15.88 -3.99 4.42
CA ILE A 175 -17.06 -3.86 3.54
C ILE A 175 -18.15 -3.08 4.27
N ASN A 176 -18.47 -3.47 5.50
CA ASN A 176 -19.50 -2.82 6.30
C ASN A 176 -19.15 -1.36 6.61
N ALA A 177 -17.90 -1.09 7.02
CA ALA A 177 -17.41 0.27 7.25
C ALA A 177 -17.51 1.12 5.98
N SER A 178 -17.14 0.56 4.82
CA SER A 178 -17.22 1.26 3.53
C SER A 178 -18.66 1.62 3.17
N HIS A 179 -19.61 0.70 3.37
CA HIS A 179 -21.04 0.94 3.15
C HIS A 179 -21.60 1.97 4.14
N PHE A 180 -21.31 1.81 5.43
CA PHE A 180 -21.73 2.72 6.49
C PHE A 180 -21.24 4.15 6.24
N CYS A 181 -20.00 4.27 5.74
CA CYS A 181 -19.33 5.53 5.48
C CYS A 181 -19.39 6.02 4.03
N ALA A 182 -20.25 5.45 3.18
CA ALA A 182 -20.31 5.78 1.75
C ALA A 182 -20.72 7.25 1.50
N ASN A 183 -21.71 7.74 2.27
CA ASN A 183 -22.27 9.08 2.08
C ASN A 183 -21.60 10.15 2.95
N ARG A 184 -20.43 9.86 3.51
CA ARG A 184 -19.75 10.83 4.38
C ARG A 184 -19.20 11.98 3.55
N LYS A 185 -19.38 13.19 4.07
CA LYS A 185 -18.72 14.38 3.55
C LYS A 185 -17.37 14.49 4.24
N ASP A 186 -16.30 14.10 3.52
CA ASP A 186 -14.93 14.32 3.98
C ASP A 186 -14.68 15.83 4.04
N THR A 187 -14.88 16.44 5.21
CA THR A 187 -14.46 17.82 5.47
C THR A 187 -13.01 17.81 5.94
N PHE A 188 -12.26 18.90 5.73
CA PHE A 188 -10.88 19.01 6.26
C PHE A 188 -10.79 18.76 7.78
N ASN A 189 -11.89 18.95 8.51
CA ASN A 189 -11.98 18.71 9.95
C ASN A 189 -12.19 17.22 10.31
N ASP A 190 -12.38 16.33 9.32
CA ASP A 190 -12.59 14.89 9.50
C ASP A 190 -11.37 14.05 9.09
N CYS A 191 -10.20 14.68 8.93
CA CYS A 191 -8.95 14.06 8.54
C CYS A 191 -7.84 14.36 9.55
N TYR A 192 -6.91 13.43 9.75
CA TYR A 192 -5.76 13.65 10.66
C TYR A 192 -4.82 14.74 10.14
N PHE A 193 -4.54 14.74 8.84
CA PHE A 193 -3.66 15.74 8.23
C PHE A 193 -3.98 15.95 6.75
N LYS A 194 -4.47 17.15 6.41
CA LYS A 194 -4.95 17.50 5.06
C LYS A 194 -6.02 16.49 4.60
N ASP A 195 -5.69 15.64 3.63
CA ASP A 195 -6.56 14.58 3.12
C ASP A 195 -6.06 13.17 3.48
N ASN A 196 -5.17 13.06 4.46
CA ASN A 196 -4.69 11.80 4.99
C ASN A 196 -5.53 11.38 6.20
N GLY A 197 -5.94 10.11 6.20
CA GLY A 197 -6.68 9.50 7.30
C GLY A 197 -8.04 10.17 7.56
N CYS A 198 -8.82 10.39 6.48
CA CYS A 198 -10.14 10.98 6.56
C CYS A 198 -11.22 9.97 6.99
N GLY A 199 -12.36 10.48 7.45
CA GLY A 199 -13.50 9.66 7.86
C GLY A 199 -13.49 9.24 9.32
N ILE A 200 -12.71 9.93 10.17
CA ILE A 200 -12.48 9.55 11.59
C ILE A 200 -13.81 9.51 12.35
N HIS A 201 -14.65 10.54 12.21
CA HIS A 201 -15.94 10.59 12.92
C HIS A 201 -16.91 9.53 12.41
N CYS A 202 -16.87 9.22 11.11
CA CYS A 202 -17.69 8.14 10.56
C CYS A 202 -17.24 6.78 11.10
N MET A 203 -15.93 6.53 11.11
CA MET A 203 -15.35 5.31 11.65
C MET A 203 -15.67 5.14 13.13
N GLN A 204 -15.60 6.22 13.92
CA GLN A 204 -15.99 6.18 15.34
C GLN A 204 -17.45 5.75 15.50
N LYS A 205 -18.37 6.31 14.71
CA LYS A 205 -19.79 5.90 14.75
C LYS A 205 -19.99 4.45 14.29
N PHE A 206 -19.20 3.99 13.31
CA PHE A 206 -19.27 2.61 12.85
C PHE A 206 -18.85 1.63 13.95
N VAL A 207 -17.73 1.88 14.64
CA VAL A 207 -17.25 0.98 15.69
C VAL A 207 -18.19 0.92 16.90
N ASP A 208 -18.96 1.99 17.15
CA ASP A 208 -19.97 2.05 18.20
C ASP A 208 -21.31 1.38 17.80
N SER A 209 -21.49 1.07 16.51
CA SER A 209 -22.73 0.53 15.94
C SER A 209 -22.95 -0.96 16.19
N ASP A 210 -24.20 -1.41 16.07
CA ASP A 210 -24.55 -2.83 16.19
C ASP A 210 -24.00 -3.67 15.02
N GLN A 211 -23.80 -3.06 13.85
CA GLN A 211 -23.19 -3.75 12.69
C GLN A 211 -21.75 -4.20 12.99
N TYR A 212 -20.97 -3.38 13.71
CA TYR A 212 -19.62 -3.75 14.14
C TYR A 212 -19.66 -4.85 15.20
N LYS A 213 -20.57 -4.73 16.18
CA LYS A 213 -20.73 -5.72 17.25
C LYS A 213 -21.18 -7.07 16.72
N GLU A 214 -22.09 -7.11 15.76
CA GLU A 214 -22.61 -8.35 15.16
C GLU A 214 -21.48 -9.15 14.49
N VAL A 215 -20.67 -8.49 13.66
CA VAL A 215 -19.55 -9.14 12.96
C VAL A 215 -18.48 -9.65 13.94
N THR A 216 -18.16 -8.85 14.97
CA THR A 216 -17.14 -9.24 15.95
C THR A 216 -17.63 -10.30 16.94
N SER A 217 -18.93 -10.38 17.22
CA SER A 217 -19.52 -11.35 18.17
C SER A 217 -19.81 -12.71 17.53
N THR A 218 -20.17 -12.74 16.25
CA THR A 218 -20.53 -13.99 15.53
C THR A 218 -19.38 -15.00 15.48
N VAL A 219 -18.13 -14.53 15.65
CA VAL A 219 -16.94 -15.37 15.58
C VAL A 219 -16.38 -15.77 16.95
N ALA A 220 -16.91 -15.22 18.05
CA ALA A 220 -16.53 -15.66 19.40
C ALA A 220 -17.09 -17.05 19.78
N LEU A 221 -17.92 -17.65 18.93
CA LEU A 221 -18.62 -18.91 19.17
C LEU A 221 -17.95 -20.14 18.51
N TYR A 222 -16.80 -19.98 17.86
CA TYR A 222 -16.03 -21.06 17.21
C TYR A 222 -14.54 -21.00 17.58
#